data_AF-A0A960UP10-F1
#
_entry.id   AF-A0A960UP10-F1
#
_cell.length_a   1.000
_cell.length_b   1.000
_cell.length_c   1.000
_cell.angle_alpha   90.00
_cell.angle_beta   90.00
_cell.angle_gamma   90.00
#
_symmetry.space_group_name_H-M   'P 1'
#
loop_
_entity.id
_entity.type
_entity.pdbx_description
1 polymer ?
#
loop_
_entity_poly.entity_id
_entity_poly.type
_entity_poly.pdbx_seq_one_letter_code
_entity_poly.pdbx_strand_id
1 'polypeptide(L)'
;MKQRMVKISAATVAFFLCTAIWALSEDQKINLLYQEIRNTRAVFIRNGVEYDAETAVSHLKRKRDYAGDRIKTARQFIEYLATKSSVTGIP
;
A
#
# COMPACT_ATOMS: atom_id res chain seq x y z
N MET A 1 18.50 -58.89 -22.50
CA MET A 1 18.71 -57.43 -22.57
C MET A 1 17.74 -56.76 -21.62
N LYS A 2 18.24 -56.12 -20.56
CA LYS A 2 17.46 -55.50 -19.48
C LYS A 2 17.03 -54.08 -19.90
N GLN A 3 15.74 -53.81 -20.03
CA GLN A 3 15.20 -52.44 -20.04
C GLN A 3 14.18 -52.24 -18.91
N ARG A 4 14.76 -51.79 -17.80
CA ARG A 4 14.31 -50.85 -16.75
C ARG A 4 12.81 -50.61 -16.60
N MET A 5 12.25 -51.25 -15.56
CA MET A 5 11.11 -50.75 -14.79
C MET A 5 11.30 -49.26 -14.45
N VAL A 6 10.44 -48.40 -14.98
CA VAL A 6 10.21 -47.07 -14.42
C VAL A 6 9.42 -47.27 -13.13
N LYS A 7 10.09 -47.22 -11.98
CA LYS A 7 9.41 -47.08 -10.69
C LYS A 7 8.88 -45.66 -10.64
N ILE A 8 7.63 -45.47 -11.06
CA ILE A 8 6.89 -44.25 -10.76
C ILE A 8 6.71 -44.28 -9.24
N SER A 9 7.60 -43.59 -8.53
CA SER A 9 7.52 -43.42 -7.08
C SER A 9 6.15 -42.84 -6.75
N ALA A 10 5.31 -43.64 -6.09
CA ALA A 10 3.97 -43.28 -5.61
C ALA A 10 4.01 -42.25 -4.45
N ALA A 11 4.91 -41.28 -4.55
CA ALA A 11 5.04 -40.17 -3.63
C ALA A 11 5.21 -38.86 -4.39
N THR A 12 4.55 -38.71 -5.55
CA THR A 12 3.99 -37.42 -5.97
C THR A 12 2.81 -37.10 -5.03
N VAL A 13 3.11 -36.94 -3.74
CA VAL A 13 2.14 -36.39 -2.79
C VAL A 13 2.02 -34.93 -3.15
N ALA A 14 0.87 -34.61 -3.72
CA ALA A 14 0.40 -33.27 -4.02
C ALA A 14 0.77 -32.28 -2.91
N PHE A 15 1.80 -31.48 -3.14
CA PHE A 15 2.01 -30.26 -2.39
C PHE A 15 1.06 -29.21 -2.97
N PHE A 16 -0.21 -29.35 -2.58
CA PHE A 16 -1.23 -28.33 -2.83
C PHE A 16 -0.85 -27.13 -1.98
N LEU A 17 0.02 -26.28 -2.52
CA LEU A 17 0.41 -25.02 -1.90
C LEU A 17 -0.81 -24.10 -1.92
N CYS A 18 -1.65 -24.20 -0.89
CA CYS A 18 -2.71 -23.23 -0.64
C CYS A 18 -2.04 -21.92 -0.24
N THR A 19 -1.65 -21.11 -1.21
CA THR A 19 -1.22 -19.73 -0.95
C THR A 19 -2.48 -18.94 -0.63
N ALA A 20 -2.79 -18.79 0.66
CA ALA A 20 -3.79 -17.83 1.09
C ALA A 20 -3.31 -16.43 0.66
N ILE A 21 -4.03 -15.83 -0.29
CA ILE A 21 -3.82 -14.43 -0.66
C ILE A 21 -4.43 -13.61 0.47
N TRP A 22 -3.59 -13.19 1.42
CA TRP A 22 -4.03 -12.30 2.49
C TRP A 22 -4.36 -10.93 1.87
N ALA A 23 -5.63 -10.56 1.88
CA ALA A 23 -6.03 -9.21 1.54
C ALA A 23 -5.44 -8.24 2.58
N LEU A 24 -4.82 -7.17 2.10
CA LEU A 24 -4.30 -6.13 2.99
C LEU A 24 -5.43 -5.46 3.76
N SER A 25 -5.20 -5.18 5.04
CA SER A 25 -6.06 -4.28 5.80
C SER A 25 -6.01 -2.87 5.23
N GLU A 26 -7.03 -2.05 5.51
CA GLU A 26 -7.05 -0.65 5.06
C GLU A 26 -5.86 0.14 5.61
N ASP A 27 -5.43 -0.14 6.84
CA ASP A 27 -4.24 0.48 7.42
C ASP A 27 -2.95 0.08 6.69
N GLN A 28 -2.83 -1.19 6.31
CA GLN A 28 -1.69 -1.66 5.52
C GLN A 28 -1.67 -0.99 4.15
N LYS A 29 -2.82 -0.84 3.49
CA LYS A 29 -2.93 -0.11 2.22
C LYS A 29 -2.50 1.35 2.37
N ILE A 30 -2.95 2.05 3.41
CA ILE A 30 -2.54 3.44 3.66
C ILE A 30 -1.03 3.52 3.96
N ASN A 31 -0.47 2.55 4.68
CA ASN A 31 0.97 2.51 4.94
C ASN A 31 1.79 2.30 3.66
N LEU A 32 1.30 1.47 2.72
CA LEU A 32 1.91 1.35 1.40
C LEU A 32 1.85 2.68 0.63
N LEU A 33 0.74 3.42 0.68
CA LEU A 33 0.66 4.74 0.06
C LEU A 33 1.73 5.70 0.63
N TYR A 34 1.99 5.68 1.94
CA TYR A 34 3.08 6.46 2.52
C TYR A 34 4.47 6.03 2.01
N GLN A 35 4.68 4.73 1.79
CA GLN A 35 5.94 4.23 1.23
C GLN A 35 6.12 4.66 -0.23
N GLU A 36 5.05 4.59 -1.04
CA GLU A 36 5.09 5.06 -2.43
C GLU A 36 5.40 6.56 -2.51
N ILE A 37 4.83 7.37 -1.61
CA ILE A 37 5.13 8.81 -1.51
C ILE A 37 6.61 9.06 -1.18
N ARG A 38 7.25 8.20 -0.38
CA ARG A 38 8.69 8.32 -0.08
C ARG A 38 9.59 7.94 -1.25
N ASN A 39 9.17 6.95 -2.02
CA ASN A 39 9.99 6.35 -3.07
C ASN A 39 9.80 7.01 -4.44
N THR A 40 8.76 7.84 -4.59
CA THR A 40 8.52 8.57 -5.83
C THR A 40 9.57 9.64 -6.08
N ARG A 41 9.75 9.98 -7.36
CA ARG A 41 10.60 11.12 -7.81
C ARG A 41 9.81 12.43 -7.93
N ALA A 42 8.56 12.45 -7.47
CA ALA A 42 7.73 13.65 -7.51
C ALA A 42 8.22 14.72 -6.51
N VAL A 43 8.01 15.97 -6.87
CA VAL A 43 8.25 17.13 -5.99
C VAL A 43 6.92 17.59 -5.40
N PHE A 44 6.87 17.79 -4.09
CA PHE A 44 5.65 18.21 -3.40
C PHE A 44 5.67 19.72 -3.24
N ILE A 45 4.74 20.42 -3.90
CA ILE A 45 4.67 21.88 -3.86
C ILE A 45 3.48 22.30 -3.01
N ARG A 46 3.71 23.22 -2.06
CA ARG A 46 2.64 23.88 -1.32
C ARG A 46 2.93 25.38 -1.25
N ASN A 47 1.97 26.19 -1.71
CA ASN A 47 2.10 27.65 -1.81
C ASN A 47 3.37 28.11 -2.56
N GLY A 48 3.77 27.37 -3.60
CA GLY A 48 4.98 27.67 -4.39
C GLY A 48 6.30 27.26 -3.73
N VAL A 49 6.26 26.62 -2.55
CA VAL A 49 7.44 26.09 -1.86
C VAL A 49 7.51 24.58 -2.06
N GLU A 50 8.69 24.09 -2.40
CA GLU A 50 8.98 22.66 -2.51
C GLU A 50 9.21 22.03 -1.13
N TYR A 51 8.68 20.83 -0.96
CA TYR A 51 8.81 20.02 0.25
C TYR A 51 9.31 18.63 -0.15
N ASP A 52 10.14 18.06 0.73
CA ASP A 52 10.58 16.68 0.57
C ASP A 52 9.45 15.67 0.86
N ALA A 53 9.69 14.43 0.46
CA ALA A 53 8.70 13.37 0.60
C ALA A 53 8.38 13.04 2.06
N GLU A 54 9.34 13.13 2.99
CA GLU A 54 9.07 12.89 4.42
C GLU A 54 8.17 13.97 5.01
N THR A 55 8.35 15.23 4.60
CA THR A 55 7.47 16.33 5.01
C THR A 55 6.07 16.14 4.45
N ALA A 56 5.93 15.67 3.20
CA ALA A 56 4.63 15.34 2.62
C ALA A 56 3.93 14.20 3.39
N VAL A 57 4.64 13.12 3.71
CA VAL A 57 4.09 12.01 4.51
C VAL A 57 3.72 12.47 5.91
N SER A 58 4.57 13.26 6.58
CA SER A 58 4.28 13.83 7.91
C SER A 58 3.00 14.66 7.89
N HIS A 59 2.81 15.47 6.83
CA HIS A 59 1.61 16.27 6.66
C HIS A 59 0.35 15.39 6.52
N LEU A 60 0.41 14.32 5.71
CA LEU A 60 -0.72 13.41 5.52
C LEU A 60 -1.03 12.60 6.78
N LYS A 61 -0.02 12.17 7.54
CA LYS A 61 -0.20 11.53 8.85
C LYS A 61 -0.97 12.43 9.80
N ARG A 62 -0.52 13.69 9.94
CA ARG A 62 -1.22 14.67 10.79
C ARG A 62 -2.67 14.91 10.35
N LYS A 63 -2.94 14.97 9.04
CA LYS A 63 -4.31 15.07 8.52
C LYS A 63 -5.14 13.83 8.87
N ARG A 64 -4.55 12.64 8.81
CA ARG A 64 -5.19 11.38 9.16
C ARG A 64 -5.51 11.31 10.66
N ASP A 65 -4.55 11.69 11.50
CA ASP A 65 -4.73 11.72 12.96
C ASP A 65 -5.86 12.68 13.35
N TYR A 66 -5.91 13.86 12.71
CA TYR A 66 -7.00 14.81 12.91
C TYR A 66 -8.36 14.29 12.43
N ALA A 67 -8.39 13.49 11.37
CA ALA A 67 -9.61 12.92 10.84
C ALA A 67 -10.19 11.79 11.71
N GLY A 68 -9.34 11.08 12.45
CA GLY A 68 -9.72 9.98 13.34
C GLY A 68 -10.59 8.93 12.63
N ASP A 69 -11.68 8.52 13.27
CA ASP A 69 -12.58 7.47 12.78
C ASP A 69 -13.38 7.83 11.52
N ARG A 70 -13.27 9.06 11.02
CA ARG A 70 -13.95 9.50 9.78
C ARG A 70 -13.33 8.90 8.52
N ILE A 71 -12.06 8.47 8.58
CA ILE A 71 -11.32 7.91 7.46
C ILE A 71 -10.93 6.47 7.79
N LYS A 72 -11.65 5.52 7.20
CA LYS A 72 -11.52 4.09 7.49
C LYS A 72 -10.88 3.30 6.36
N THR A 73 -10.83 3.87 5.16
CA THR A 73 -10.36 3.17 3.96
C THR A 73 -9.25 3.95 3.25
N ALA A 74 -8.39 3.25 2.53
CA ALA A 74 -7.38 3.84 1.66
C ALA A 74 -8.01 4.75 0.60
N ARG A 75 -9.21 4.40 0.09
CA ARG A 75 -9.94 5.23 -0.87
C ARG A 75 -10.35 6.56 -0.25
N GLN A 76 -10.91 6.54 0.96
CA GLN A 76 -11.25 7.76 1.70
C GLN A 76 -10.00 8.59 2.05
N PHE A 77 -8.90 7.93 2.41
CA PHE A 77 -7.62 8.61 2.63
C PHE A 77 -7.20 9.39 1.39
N ILE A 78 -7.24 8.77 0.20
CA ILE A 78 -6.91 9.44 -1.06
C ILE A 78 -7.85 10.63 -1.29
N GLU A 79 -9.16 10.37 -1.35
CA GLU A 79 -10.17 11.35 -1.75
C GLU A 79 -10.25 12.57 -0.80
N TYR A 80 -10.19 12.33 0.51
CA TYR A 80 -10.46 13.38 1.51
C TYR A 80 -9.21 13.95 2.14
N LEU A 81 -8.08 13.22 2.15
CA LEU A 81 -6.85 13.68 2.81
C LEU A 81 -5.71 13.95 1.82
N ALA A 82 -5.55 13.16 0.77
CA ALA A 82 -4.43 13.30 -0.15
C ALA A 82 -4.73 14.19 -1.38
N THR A 83 -6.00 14.29 -1.80
CA THR A 83 -6.38 15.03 -3.02
C THR A 83 -6.58 16.52 -2.80
N LYS A 84 -7.04 16.95 -1.62
CA LYS A 84 -7.33 18.38 -1.35
C LYS A 84 -7.11 18.78 0.10
N SER A 85 -6.87 20.07 0.30
CA SER A 85 -6.89 20.71 1.61
C SER A 85 -8.31 20.71 2.18
N SER A 86 -8.47 20.25 3.42
CA SER A 86 -9.74 20.34 4.16
C SER A 86 -10.04 21.76 4.65
N VAL A 87 -9.06 22.68 4.58
CA VAL A 87 -9.19 24.07 5.04
C VAL A 87 -9.54 24.99 3.88
N THR A 88 -8.90 24.81 2.72
CA THR A 88 -9.04 25.70 1.56
C THR A 88 -9.78 25.06 0.39
N GLY A 89 -9.95 23.74 0.38
CA GLY A 89 -10.57 23.00 -0.72
C GLY A 89 -9.71 22.86 -1.99
N ILE A 90 -8.57 23.54 -2.05
CA ILE A 90 -7.61 23.52 -3.14
C ILE A 90 -6.71 22.27 -2.99
N PRO A 91 -6.29 21.62 -4.10
CA PRO A 91 -5.27 20.57 -4.09
C PRO A 91 -4.01 20.96 -3.33
#